data_AF-A0A6C0KYQ1-F1
#
_entry.id   AF-A0A6C0KYQ1-F1
#
_cell.length_a   1.000
_cell.length_b   1.000
_cell.length_c   1.000
_cell.angle_alpha   90.00
_cell.angle_beta   90.00
_cell.angle_gamma   90.00
#
_symmetry.space_group_name_H-M   'P 1'
#
loop_
_entity.id
_entity.type
_entity.pdbx_description
1 polymer ?
#
loop_
_entity_poly.entity_id
_entity_poly.type
_entity_poly.pdbx_seq_one_letter_code
_entity_poly.pdbx_strand_id
1 'polypeptide(L)'
;MLQTKDYKTFRVGTHIFEGAKNANKCLPGDEVEPTEAGCTLKTRSNHHVLAGLIELNSKVRYGFSSRNVPIYLFVPFNESYPPFVVGCSEKDTTKNRLALVKFDNWLETYPRGLLQQLLPIGAEEEALFWTYTPIACLKYKGLLPPPPSMEGRRYLPALTFNIDPPDCRDVDDVISIEYTPNEEIYITITISDVAATIPEGHPVDLYARSIGQTFYQDGNQPKHMFPGPLSEMALSLVPGEPRAGLSLRFPLSNPSEVEWFESYVNVANSYTYDTVYGNQLICNPLIMMATILGQPSQDSHEWIEVAMKFYNTEAAKLIQKAQSGFLRSHRAPDVERLQKYTAVDPALKFLAYNSATYVTANDPNPAHWGLNAAVYTHASSPIRRYADLVNQRVIKAYLSRSPIPMQQDPTQLNAIAKQAKKHDRDLVFVRALQENMNDQTTGQIIDIQYIGAITKIHVFVKQWALTVKLKYLTGPEPNTVISKDEKTIYIVQIGQQIKIAYYADMTARAWKRRMVLRLCN
;
A
#
# COMPACT_ATOMS: atom_id res chain seq x y z
N MET A 1 5.05 -4.93 -23.12
CA MET A 1 4.08 -5.72 -22.34
C MET A 1 2.65 -5.34 -22.71
N LEU A 2 1.74 -6.30 -22.72
CA LEU A 2 0.31 -6.08 -22.92
C LEU A 2 -0.30 -5.38 -21.70
N GLN A 3 -1.07 -4.30 -21.93
CA GLN A 3 -1.77 -3.56 -20.89
C GLN A 3 -3.26 -3.50 -21.21
N THR A 4 -4.11 -3.91 -20.28
CA THR A 4 -5.58 -3.81 -20.43
C THR A 4 -6.27 -3.63 -19.09
N LYS A 5 -7.52 -3.17 -19.14
CA LYS A 5 -8.41 -3.08 -17.98
C LYS A 5 -9.52 -4.12 -18.00
N ASP A 6 -10.00 -4.48 -19.19
CA ASP A 6 -11.18 -5.35 -19.39
C ASP A 6 -11.24 -5.99 -20.79
N TYR A 7 -10.16 -5.91 -21.57
CA TYR A 7 -10.08 -6.35 -22.98
C TYR A 7 -11.11 -5.75 -23.95
N LYS A 8 -11.87 -4.72 -23.56
CA LYS A 8 -12.59 -3.90 -24.55
C LYS A 8 -11.59 -3.17 -25.44
N THR A 9 -10.55 -2.64 -24.80
CA THR A 9 -9.34 -2.18 -25.47
C THR A 9 -8.11 -2.69 -24.73
N PHE A 10 -7.01 -2.85 -25.45
CA PHE A 10 -5.70 -3.14 -24.86
C PHE A 10 -4.60 -2.39 -25.62
N ARG A 11 -3.47 -2.20 -24.95
CA ARG A 11 -2.32 -1.46 -25.46
C ARG A 11 -1.07 -2.34 -25.50
N VAL A 12 -0.28 -2.20 -26.56
CA VAL A 12 1.04 -2.78 -26.71
C VAL A 12 1.99 -1.70 -27.23
N GLY A 13 2.87 -1.19 -26.37
CA GLY A 13 3.67 -0.02 -26.70
C GLY A 13 2.78 1.20 -26.98
N THR A 14 2.89 1.76 -28.18
CA THR A 14 2.05 2.88 -28.66
C THR A 14 0.74 2.44 -29.33
N HIS A 15 0.61 1.16 -29.69
CA HIS A 15 -0.56 0.64 -30.40
C HIS A 15 -1.73 0.39 -29.45
N ILE A 16 -2.93 0.72 -29.90
CA ILE A 16 -4.20 0.45 -29.19
C ILE A 16 -5.05 -0.42 -30.09
N PHE A 17 -5.51 -1.54 -29.55
CA PHE A 17 -6.37 -2.49 -30.23
C PHE A 17 -7.70 -2.62 -29.51
N GLU A 18 -8.77 -2.86 -30.26
CA GLU A 18 -10.11 -3.10 -29.72
C GLU A 18 -10.46 -4.59 -29.76
N GLY A 19 -11.15 -5.06 -28.73
CA GLY A 19 -11.69 -6.42 -28.65
C GLY A 19 -10.68 -7.48 -28.18
N ALA A 20 -11.16 -8.39 -27.33
CA ALA A 20 -10.35 -9.43 -26.70
C ALA A 20 -9.70 -10.42 -27.68
N LYS A 21 -10.32 -10.66 -28.85
CA LYS A 21 -9.81 -11.60 -29.86
C LYS A 21 -8.43 -11.17 -30.38
N ASN A 22 -8.21 -9.86 -30.53
CA ASN A 22 -6.97 -9.29 -31.06
C ASN A 22 -5.81 -9.40 -30.06
N ALA A 23 -6.10 -9.65 -28.78
CA ALA A 23 -5.07 -9.95 -27.80
C ALA A 23 -4.52 -11.38 -27.92
N ASN A 24 -5.10 -12.22 -28.79
CA ASN A 24 -4.57 -13.51 -29.19
C ASN A 24 -4.09 -14.39 -28.01
N LYS A 25 -4.97 -14.61 -27.02
CA LYS A 25 -4.70 -15.41 -25.82
C LYS A 25 -3.49 -14.93 -24.98
N CYS A 26 -3.14 -13.64 -25.08
CA CYS A 26 -2.15 -12.99 -24.22
C CYS A 26 -2.84 -12.37 -23.00
N LEU A 27 -2.18 -12.46 -21.84
CA LEU A 27 -2.63 -11.97 -20.54
C LEU A 27 -2.02 -10.58 -20.24
N PRO A 28 -2.63 -9.77 -19.35
CA PRO A 28 -2.02 -8.51 -18.94
C PRO A 28 -0.62 -8.76 -18.32
N GLY A 29 0.35 -7.98 -18.77
CA GLY A 29 1.75 -8.10 -18.34
C GLY A 29 2.60 -9.03 -19.21
N ASP A 30 2.02 -9.79 -20.14
CA ASP A 30 2.82 -10.59 -21.08
C ASP A 30 3.71 -9.73 -21.97
N GLU A 31 4.87 -10.27 -22.29
CA GLU A 31 5.69 -9.73 -23.36
C GLU A 31 5.14 -10.19 -24.71
N VAL A 32 4.80 -9.23 -25.56
CA VAL A 32 4.08 -9.47 -26.81
C VAL A 32 4.67 -8.61 -27.94
N GLU A 33 4.56 -9.09 -29.16
CA GLU A 33 4.86 -8.35 -30.40
C GLU A 33 3.58 -7.76 -30.97
N PRO A 34 3.49 -6.44 -31.24
CA PRO A 34 2.36 -5.90 -31.97
C PRO A 34 2.35 -6.42 -33.43
N THR A 35 1.16 -6.69 -33.94
CA THR A 35 0.89 -7.07 -35.34
C THR A 35 -0.16 -6.12 -35.93
N GLU A 36 -0.38 -6.13 -37.25
CA GLU A 36 -1.39 -5.27 -37.89
C GLU A 36 -2.79 -5.38 -37.26
N ALA A 37 -3.20 -6.59 -36.87
CA ALA A 37 -4.53 -6.87 -36.33
C ALA A 37 -4.56 -7.10 -34.80
N GLY A 38 -3.46 -6.91 -34.07
CA GLY A 38 -3.40 -7.31 -32.66
C GLY A 38 -2.00 -7.53 -32.11
N CYS A 39 -1.77 -8.66 -31.43
CA CYS A 39 -0.45 -9.01 -30.95
C CYS A 39 -0.19 -10.53 -30.94
N THR A 40 1.08 -10.91 -30.81
CA THR A 40 1.51 -12.30 -30.60
C THR A 40 2.37 -12.41 -29.35
N LEU A 41 2.26 -13.54 -28.65
CA LEU A 41 3.03 -13.79 -27.43
C LEU A 41 4.51 -14.01 -27.75
N LYS A 42 5.40 -13.24 -27.12
CA LYS A 42 6.84 -13.52 -27.09
C LYS A 42 7.18 -14.38 -25.88
N THR A 43 6.85 -13.86 -24.70
CA THR A 43 7.18 -14.49 -23.42
C THR A 43 5.98 -14.39 -22.49
N ARG A 44 5.54 -15.52 -21.94
CA ARG A 44 4.51 -15.56 -20.91
C ARG A 44 5.09 -15.05 -19.59
N SER A 45 4.46 -14.03 -19.02
CA SER A 45 4.85 -13.53 -17.70
C SER A 45 4.43 -14.51 -16.61
N ASN A 46 5.15 -14.49 -15.48
CA ASN A 46 4.74 -15.26 -14.31
C ASN A 46 3.50 -14.60 -13.66
N HIS A 47 2.32 -15.10 -13.97
CA HIS A 47 1.08 -14.59 -13.40
C HIS A 47 0.89 -15.07 -11.97
N HIS A 48 0.68 -14.11 -11.06
CA HIS A 48 0.36 -14.40 -9.66
C HIS A 48 -1.01 -15.07 -9.50
N VAL A 49 -1.26 -15.57 -8.30
CA VAL A 49 -2.57 -16.08 -7.90
C VAL A 49 -3.62 -14.98 -8.04
N LEU A 50 -4.77 -15.34 -8.59
CA LEU A 50 -5.92 -14.47 -8.77
C LEU A 50 -7.00 -14.86 -7.76
N ALA A 51 -7.51 -13.88 -7.03
CA ALA A 51 -8.74 -14.03 -6.27
C ALA A 51 -9.97 -13.74 -7.14
N GLY A 52 -11.05 -14.48 -6.90
CA GLY A 52 -12.29 -14.32 -7.65
C GLY A 52 -13.38 -15.27 -7.20
N LEU A 53 -14.44 -15.34 -8.00
CA LEU A 53 -15.60 -16.22 -7.78
C LEU A 53 -15.52 -17.44 -8.70
N ILE A 54 -15.74 -18.63 -8.15
CA ILE A 54 -16.06 -19.81 -8.96
C ILE A 54 -17.59 -20.00 -9.00
N GLU A 55 -18.14 -20.02 -10.21
CA GLU A 55 -19.58 -20.07 -10.49
C GLU A 55 -20.13 -21.50 -10.38
N LEU A 56 -20.17 -22.06 -9.16
CA LEU A 56 -20.64 -23.44 -8.93
C LEU A 56 -22.15 -23.61 -9.13
N ASN A 57 -22.94 -22.56 -8.87
CA ASN A 57 -24.40 -22.60 -9.01
C ASN A 57 -24.89 -22.43 -10.46
N SER A 58 -23.96 -22.23 -11.40
CA SER A 58 -24.28 -22.16 -12.81
C SER A 58 -24.78 -23.50 -13.33
N LYS A 59 -25.81 -23.45 -14.19
CA LYS A 59 -26.26 -24.63 -14.95
C LYS A 59 -25.24 -25.07 -16.01
N VAL A 60 -24.29 -24.20 -16.35
CA VAL A 60 -23.26 -24.46 -17.38
C VAL A 60 -22.03 -25.06 -16.73
N ARG A 61 -21.63 -26.25 -17.21
CA ARG A 61 -20.34 -26.88 -16.90
C ARG A 61 -19.46 -26.85 -18.14
N TYR A 62 -18.16 -26.66 -17.95
CA TYR A 62 -17.17 -26.56 -19.03
C TYR A 62 -16.43 -27.90 -19.21
N GLY A 63 -17.17 -29.00 -19.10
CA GLY A 63 -16.65 -30.36 -19.17
C GLY A 63 -16.08 -30.89 -17.87
N PHE A 64 -15.24 -31.92 -17.99
CA PHE A 64 -14.54 -32.59 -16.89
C PHE A 64 -13.03 -32.60 -17.17
N SER A 65 -12.22 -32.57 -16.11
CA SER A 65 -10.78 -32.76 -16.24
C SER A 65 -10.46 -34.22 -16.57
N SER A 66 -9.20 -34.50 -16.94
CA SER A 66 -8.69 -35.86 -17.10
C SER A 66 -8.80 -36.73 -15.84
N ARG A 67 -8.95 -36.11 -14.66
CA ARG A 67 -9.19 -36.80 -13.38
C ARG A 67 -10.68 -36.87 -13.01
N ASN A 68 -11.58 -36.70 -13.99
CA ASN A 68 -13.03 -36.71 -13.83
C ASN A 68 -13.56 -35.65 -12.82
N VAL A 69 -12.88 -34.52 -12.71
CA VAL A 69 -13.32 -33.39 -11.84
C VAL A 69 -14.13 -32.41 -12.69
N PRO A 70 -15.36 -32.01 -12.28
CA PRO A 70 -16.14 -31.02 -13.00
C PRO A 70 -15.43 -29.68 -13.16
N ILE A 71 -15.64 -29.02 -14.29
CA ILE A 71 -15.01 -27.74 -14.61
C ILE A 71 -16.05 -26.62 -14.60
N TYR A 72 -15.74 -25.55 -13.87
CA TYR A 72 -16.59 -24.38 -13.70
C TYR A 72 -15.91 -23.11 -14.22
N LEU A 73 -16.70 -22.07 -14.43
CA LEU A 73 -16.17 -20.74 -14.73
C LEU A 73 -15.66 -20.10 -13.45
N PHE A 74 -14.43 -19.60 -13.49
CA PHE A 74 -13.86 -18.72 -12.48
C PHE A 74 -13.78 -17.32 -13.05
N VAL A 75 -14.27 -16.34 -12.30
CA VAL A 75 -14.24 -14.93 -12.67
C VAL A 75 -13.33 -14.17 -11.70
N PRO A 76 -12.13 -13.74 -12.13
CA PRO A 76 -11.23 -12.95 -11.32
C PRO A 76 -11.85 -11.62 -10.90
N PHE A 77 -11.52 -11.14 -9.69
CA PHE A 77 -11.87 -9.77 -9.28
C PHE A 77 -11.05 -8.69 -9.98
N ASN A 78 -9.84 -9.04 -10.42
CA ASN A 78 -9.07 -8.19 -11.30
C ASN A 78 -9.62 -8.29 -12.73
N GLU A 79 -10.47 -7.33 -13.12
CA GLU A 79 -11.12 -7.27 -14.43
C GLU A 79 -10.12 -7.23 -15.61
N SER A 80 -8.83 -6.93 -15.37
CA SER A 80 -7.82 -7.00 -16.44
C SER A 80 -7.54 -8.42 -16.91
N TYR A 81 -7.97 -9.44 -16.15
CA TYR A 81 -7.87 -10.84 -16.52
C TYR A 81 -9.24 -11.34 -17.04
N PRO A 82 -9.26 -12.16 -18.10
CA PRO A 82 -10.49 -12.79 -18.56
C PRO A 82 -10.97 -13.85 -17.56
N PRO A 83 -12.21 -14.35 -17.68
CA PRO A 83 -12.64 -15.55 -16.95
C PRO A 83 -11.79 -16.78 -17.30
N PHE A 84 -11.61 -17.68 -16.34
CA PHE A 84 -10.87 -18.94 -16.49
C PHE A 84 -11.82 -20.13 -16.38
N VAL A 85 -11.43 -21.26 -16.95
CA VAL A 85 -12.07 -22.55 -16.66
C VAL A 85 -11.23 -23.32 -15.64
N VAL A 86 -11.86 -23.75 -14.54
CA VAL A 86 -11.16 -24.31 -13.37
C VAL A 86 -11.84 -25.59 -12.92
N GLY A 87 -11.05 -26.64 -12.71
CA GLY A 87 -11.56 -27.88 -12.11
C GLY A 87 -11.82 -27.69 -10.62
N CYS A 88 -13.00 -28.06 -10.14
CA CYS A 88 -13.36 -27.98 -8.73
C CYS A 88 -14.18 -29.21 -8.32
N SER A 89 -13.79 -29.84 -7.21
CA SER A 89 -14.47 -31.03 -6.66
C SER A 89 -15.42 -30.69 -5.51
N GLU A 90 -15.76 -29.41 -5.31
CA GLU A 90 -16.72 -28.97 -4.30
C GLU A 90 -18.07 -29.65 -4.51
N LYS A 91 -18.63 -30.20 -3.43
CA LYS A 91 -19.89 -30.94 -3.47
C LYS A 91 -21.08 -30.00 -3.36
N ASP A 92 -20.96 -28.95 -2.55
CA ASP A 92 -22.00 -27.93 -2.47
C ASP A 92 -21.90 -26.97 -3.65
N THR A 93 -22.71 -27.25 -4.67
CA THR A 93 -22.83 -26.40 -5.87
C THR A 93 -24.03 -25.46 -5.80
N THR A 94 -24.67 -25.28 -4.64
CA THR A 94 -25.85 -24.41 -4.52
C THR A 94 -25.47 -22.93 -4.52
N LYS A 95 -24.22 -22.62 -4.18
CA LYS A 95 -23.69 -21.25 -4.05
C LYS A 95 -22.33 -21.13 -4.71
N ASN A 96 -22.04 -19.93 -5.20
CA ASN A 96 -20.71 -19.60 -5.69
C ASN A 96 -19.73 -19.52 -4.51
N ARG A 97 -18.46 -19.80 -4.78
CA ARG A 97 -17.40 -19.78 -3.78
C ARG A 97 -16.31 -18.79 -4.15
N LEU A 98 -15.70 -18.18 -3.15
CA LEU A 98 -14.48 -17.42 -3.33
C LEU A 98 -13.32 -18.40 -3.50
N ALA A 99 -12.42 -18.12 -4.44
CA ALA A 99 -11.33 -19.02 -4.77
C ALA A 99 -10.06 -18.26 -5.16
N LEU A 100 -8.93 -18.92 -4.91
CA LEU A 100 -7.60 -18.54 -5.38
C LEU A 100 -7.22 -19.46 -6.54
N VAL A 101 -6.92 -18.88 -7.70
CA VAL A 101 -6.63 -19.61 -8.93
C VAL A 101 -5.33 -19.11 -9.54
N LYS A 102 -4.45 -20.04 -9.91
CA LYS A 102 -3.21 -19.74 -10.65
C LYS A 102 -3.41 -20.07 -12.13
N PHE A 103 -2.87 -19.23 -13.01
CA PHE A 103 -2.84 -19.53 -14.45
C PHE A 103 -2.06 -20.84 -14.72
N ASP A 104 -2.59 -21.64 -15.65
CA ASP A 104 -1.98 -22.89 -16.14
C ASP A 104 -1.51 -22.72 -17.59
N ASN A 105 -2.48 -22.68 -18.52
CA ASN A 105 -2.27 -22.55 -19.95
C ASN A 105 -3.48 -21.90 -20.62
N TRP A 106 -3.38 -21.55 -21.90
CA TRP A 106 -4.50 -21.01 -22.68
C TRP A 106 -4.57 -21.66 -24.06
N LEU A 107 -5.10 -22.87 -24.10
CA LEU A 107 -5.23 -23.65 -25.34
C LEU A 107 -6.59 -23.44 -26.02
N GLU A 108 -7.66 -23.29 -25.24
CA GLU A 108 -9.04 -23.21 -25.71
C GLU A 108 -9.60 -21.77 -25.68
N THR A 109 -10.93 -21.63 -25.74
CA THR A 109 -11.64 -20.35 -25.63
C THR A 109 -11.27 -19.58 -24.37
N TYR A 110 -11.28 -20.25 -23.22
CA TYR A 110 -10.92 -19.68 -21.92
C TYR A 110 -9.56 -20.20 -21.46
N PRO A 111 -8.75 -19.39 -20.75
CA PRO A 111 -7.56 -19.88 -20.08
C PRO A 111 -7.93 -20.93 -19.02
N ARG A 112 -7.05 -21.92 -18.88
CA ARG A 112 -7.12 -22.93 -17.83
C ARG A 112 -6.49 -22.37 -16.55
N GLY A 113 -7.16 -22.60 -15.43
CA GLY A 113 -6.63 -22.26 -14.11
C GLY A 113 -6.50 -23.49 -13.20
N LEU A 114 -5.48 -23.47 -12.36
CA LEU A 114 -5.28 -24.41 -11.26
C LEU A 114 -5.87 -23.81 -9.98
N LEU A 115 -6.90 -24.44 -9.44
CA LEU A 115 -7.44 -24.10 -8.13
C LEU A 115 -6.36 -24.30 -7.06
N GLN A 116 -5.97 -23.22 -6.39
CA GLN A 116 -5.01 -23.26 -5.28
C GLN A 116 -5.74 -23.48 -3.96
N GLN A 117 -6.84 -22.77 -3.76
CA GLN A 117 -7.61 -22.79 -2.51
C GLN A 117 -9.05 -22.34 -2.77
N LEU A 118 -10.02 -23.01 -2.14
CA LEU A 118 -11.35 -22.43 -1.90
C LEU A 118 -11.30 -21.67 -0.59
N LEU A 119 -11.67 -20.39 -0.62
CA LEU A 119 -11.70 -19.59 0.58
C LEU A 119 -12.92 -19.97 1.45
N PRO A 120 -12.85 -19.78 2.78
CA PRO A 120 -14.00 -19.94 3.66
C PRO A 120 -15.19 -19.09 3.24
N ILE A 121 -16.39 -19.48 3.68
CA ILE A 121 -17.58 -18.62 3.53
C ILE A 121 -17.37 -17.38 4.40
N GLY A 122 -17.68 -16.19 3.86
CA GLY A 122 -17.45 -14.91 4.57
C GLY A 122 -16.03 -14.36 4.47
N ALA A 123 -15.17 -14.95 3.63
CA ALA A 123 -13.78 -14.53 3.45
C ALA A 123 -13.61 -13.39 2.41
N GLU A 124 -14.55 -12.44 2.33
CA GLU A 124 -14.48 -11.32 1.38
C GLU A 124 -13.25 -10.43 1.61
N GLU A 125 -12.91 -10.16 2.87
CA GLU A 125 -11.70 -9.39 3.20
C GLU A 125 -10.43 -10.11 2.74
N GLU A 126 -10.34 -11.44 2.93
CA GLU A 126 -9.19 -12.23 2.45
C GLU A 126 -9.12 -12.25 0.91
N ALA A 127 -10.26 -12.37 0.23
CA ALA A 127 -10.29 -12.32 -1.23
C ALA A 127 -9.90 -10.93 -1.77
N LEU A 128 -10.32 -9.86 -1.10
CA LEU A 128 -9.92 -8.49 -1.42
C LEU A 128 -8.42 -8.30 -1.22
N PHE A 129 -7.89 -8.83 -0.11
CA PHE A 129 -6.48 -8.86 0.18
C PHE A 129 -5.70 -9.45 -1.02
N TRP A 130 -6.01 -10.69 -1.42
CA TRP A 130 -5.33 -11.36 -2.54
C TRP A 130 -5.49 -10.65 -3.87
N THR A 131 -6.53 -9.83 -4.04
CA THR A 131 -6.73 -9.02 -5.25
C THR A 131 -5.71 -7.88 -5.37
N TYR A 132 -5.32 -7.29 -4.24
CA TYR A 132 -4.44 -6.11 -4.23
C TYR A 132 -2.99 -6.41 -3.86
N THR A 133 -2.73 -7.53 -3.18
CA THR A 133 -1.40 -7.97 -2.76
C THR A 133 -1.24 -9.47 -3.04
N PRO A 134 -1.18 -9.87 -4.32
CA PRO A 134 -1.23 -11.27 -4.74
C PRO A 134 0.08 -12.03 -4.52
N ILE A 135 1.13 -11.35 -4.06
CA ILE A 135 2.45 -11.92 -3.82
C ILE A 135 2.52 -12.36 -2.37
N ALA A 136 2.62 -13.66 -2.15
CA ALA A 136 2.89 -14.20 -0.82
C ALA A 136 4.35 -13.97 -0.45
N CYS A 137 4.60 -13.70 0.83
CA CYS A 137 5.96 -13.70 1.36
C CYS A 137 6.60 -15.08 1.18
N LEU A 138 7.92 -15.08 0.92
CA LEU A 138 8.69 -16.30 0.76
C LEU A 138 8.58 -17.15 2.04
N LYS A 139 8.15 -18.41 1.90
CA LYS A 139 8.24 -19.37 3.02
C LYS A 139 9.71 -19.73 3.21
N TYR A 140 10.34 -19.12 4.20
CA TYR A 140 11.76 -19.32 4.45
C TYR A 140 12.02 -20.75 4.92
N LYS A 141 12.84 -21.49 4.17
CA LYS A 141 13.31 -22.84 4.52
C LYS A 141 14.84 -22.96 4.53
N GLY A 142 15.57 -21.85 4.34
CA GLY A 142 17.03 -21.80 4.25
C GLY A 142 17.71 -21.41 5.57
N LEU A 143 19.04 -21.26 5.53
CA LEU A 143 19.85 -20.66 6.60
C LEU A 143 19.92 -19.16 6.41
N LEU A 144 19.48 -18.40 7.42
CA LEU A 144 19.54 -16.94 7.40
C LEU A 144 20.95 -16.47 7.04
N PRO A 145 21.10 -15.35 6.30
CA PRO A 145 22.40 -14.70 6.23
C PRO A 145 22.92 -14.53 7.66
N PRO A 146 24.22 -14.80 7.92
CA PRO A 146 24.77 -14.62 9.24
C PRO A 146 24.56 -13.17 9.69
N PRO A 147 24.39 -12.93 11.01
CA PRO A 147 24.26 -11.58 11.52
C PRO A 147 25.48 -10.73 11.11
N PRO A 148 25.30 -9.43 10.86
CA PRO A 148 26.41 -8.54 10.53
C PRO A 148 27.51 -8.56 11.60
N SER A 149 28.76 -8.39 11.16
CA SER A 149 29.91 -8.26 12.08
C SER A 149 29.75 -7.06 13.02
N MET A 150 30.20 -7.22 14.26
CA MET A 150 30.32 -6.13 15.23
C MET A 150 31.51 -5.21 14.96
N GLU A 151 32.50 -5.68 14.19
CA GLU A 151 33.75 -4.96 13.99
C GLU A 151 33.50 -3.59 13.35
N GLY A 152 34.11 -2.54 13.92
CA GLY A 152 33.96 -1.16 13.46
C GLY A 152 32.63 -0.49 13.82
N ARG A 153 31.70 -1.18 14.50
CA ARG A 153 30.41 -0.62 14.94
C ARG A 153 30.50 -0.03 16.34
N ARG A 154 29.79 1.08 16.56
CA ARG A 154 29.72 1.74 17.86
C ARG A 154 28.66 1.09 18.75
N TYR A 155 29.01 0.81 20.01
CA TYR A 155 28.04 0.43 21.03
C TYR A 155 27.27 1.64 21.53
N LEU A 156 25.96 1.49 21.72
CA LEU A 156 25.11 2.56 22.25
C LEU A 156 25.00 2.54 23.78
N PRO A 157 24.61 3.67 24.39
CA PRO A 157 24.40 3.79 25.84
C PRO A 157 23.35 2.83 26.41
N ALA A 158 23.37 2.65 27.73
CA ALA A 158 22.44 1.77 28.44
C ALA A 158 20.96 2.21 28.34
N LEU A 159 20.68 3.52 28.25
CA LEU A 159 19.32 4.04 28.09
C LEU A 159 18.90 4.00 26.61
N THR A 160 18.74 2.79 26.08
CA THR A 160 18.28 2.51 24.71
C THR A 160 16.95 1.75 24.76
N PHE A 161 15.94 2.24 24.04
CA PHE A 161 14.57 1.72 24.10
C PHE A 161 13.80 1.96 22.79
N ASN A 162 12.72 1.21 22.60
CA ASN A 162 11.70 1.47 21.56
C ASN A 162 10.37 1.92 22.20
N ILE A 163 9.56 2.63 21.42
CA ILE A 163 8.18 3.00 21.77
C ILE A 163 7.27 2.61 20.60
N ASP A 164 6.45 1.59 20.81
CA ASP A 164 5.65 0.97 19.75
C ASP A 164 4.22 0.63 20.21
N PRO A 165 3.30 0.25 19.31
CA PRO A 165 2.03 -0.34 19.73
C PRO A 165 2.22 -1.60 20.60
N PRO A 166 1.23 -1.96 21.43
CA PRO A 166 1.22 -3.23 22.14
C PRO A 166 1.45 -4.40 21.18
N ASP A 167 2.21 -5.40 21.63
CA ASP A 167 2.55 -6.61 20.87
C ASP A 167 3.36 -6.40 19.57
N CYS A 168 3.91 -5.20 19.32
CA CYS A 168 4.82 -4.97 18.20
C CYS A 168 6.06 -5.87 18.30
N ARG A 169 6.41 -6.53 17.19
CA ARG A 169 7.57 -7.44 17.11
C ARG A 169 8.54 -7.12 16.01
N ASP A 170 8.14 -6.33 15.01
CA ASP A 170 8.95 -5.87 13.88
C ASP A 170 9.48 -4.45 14.13
N VAL A 171 10.22 -4.27 15.23
CA VAL A 171 10.78 -3.00 15.68
C VAL A 171 11.88 -2.54 14.73
N ASP A 172 11.58 -1.52 13.93
CA ASP A 172 12.51 -0.90 12.99
C ASP A 172 13.46 0.08 13.69
N ASP A 173 12.97 0.79 14.71
CA ASP A 173 13.63 1.96 15.29
C ASP A 173 13.73 1.91 16.82
N VAL A 174 14.83 2.47 17.33
CA VAL A 174 15.07 2.68 18.76
C VAL A 174 15.68 4.05 18.99
N ILE A 175 15.50 4.57 20.20
CA ILE A 175 16.10 5.82 20.66
C ILE A 175 17.05 5.52 21.83
N SER A 176 18.22 6.15 21.79
CA SER A 176 19.15 6.20 22.92
C SER A 176 19.30 7.63 23.42
N ILE A 177 19.34 7.78 24.74
CA ILE A 177 19.55 9.07 25.41
C ILE A 177 20.85 9.02 26.20
N GLU A 178 21.72 10.00 25.98
CA GLU A 178 23.00 10.14 26.69
C GLU A 178 23.08 11.51 27.36
N TYR A 179 23.28 11.51 28.69
CA TYR A 179 23.54 12.71 29.47
C TYR A 179 25.04 12.86 29.68
N THR A 180 25.59 14.00 29.31
CA THR A 180 27.01 14.28 29.50
C THR A 180 27.27 15.05 30.79
N PRO A 181 28.52 15.06 31.31
CA PRO A 181 28.89 15.86 32.48
C PRO A 181 28.69 17.37 32.31
N ASN A 182 28.63 17.87 31.08
CA ASN A 182 28.45 19.28 30.76
C ASN A 182 26.97 19.66 30.56
N GLU A 183 26.04 18.86 31.08
CA GLU A 183 24.58 19.03 30.95
C GLU A 183 24.03 18.97 29.52
N GLU A 184 24.87 18.65 28.52
CA GLU A 184 24.41 18.36 27.16
C GLU A 184 23.71 17.00 27.11
N ILE A 185 22.62 16.92 26.34
CA ILE A 185 21.85 15.71 26.12
C ILE A 185 21.98 15.34 24.64
N TYR A 186 22.43 14.11 24.38
CA TYR A 186 22.43 13.56 23.02
C TYR A 186 21.28 12.60 22.84
N ILE A 187 20.60 12.75 21.70
CA ILE A 187 19.65 11.78 21.18
C ILE A 187 20.33 11.00 20.06
N THR A 188 20.21 9.68 20.09
CA THR A 188 20.58 8.82 18.97
C THR A 188 19.36 8.07 18.48
N ILE A 189 18.99 8.29 17.23
CA ILE A 189 17.96 7.50 16.53
C ILE A 189 18.66 6.38 15.79
N THR A 190 18.26 5.14 16.02
CA THR A 190 18.87 3.97 15.38
C THR A 190 17.83 3.15 14.66
N ILE A 191 18.10 2.88 13.38
CA ILE A 191 17.25 2.05 12.52
C ILE A 191 17.92 0.71 12.27
N SER A 192 17.17 -0.38 12.31
CA SER A 192 17.62 -1.74 12.00
C SER A 192 18.43 -1.79 10.71
N ASP A 193 19.63 -2.38 10.75
CA ASP A 193 20.54 -2.50 9.60
C ASP A 193 20.19 -3.71 8.72
N VAL A 194 19.03 -3.62 8.07
CA VAL A 194 18.53 -4.64 7.14
C VAL A 194 19.46 -4.80 5.95
N ALA A 195 20.08 -3.72 5.45
CA ALA A 195 21.02 -3.74 4.34
C ALA A 195 22.27 -4.57 4.62
N ALA A 196 22.77 -4.59 5.87
CA ALA A 196 23.87 -5.48 6.25
C ALA A 196 23.47 -6.95 6.31
N THR A 197 22.21 -7.24 6.65
CA THR A 197 21.71 -8.62 6.80
C THR A 197 21.22 -9.20 5.48
N ILE A 198 20.61 -8.40 4.61
CA ILE A 198 20.00 -8.83 3.35
C ILE A 198 20.72 -8.14 2.17
N PRO A 199 21.72 -8.82 1.56
CA PRO A 199 22.44 -8.28 0.40
C PRO A 199 21.51 -8.03 -0.80
N GLU A 200 21.85 -7.02 -1.60
CA GLU A 200 21.17 -6.78 -2.88
C GLU A 200 21.30 -7.98 -3.82
N GLY A 201 20.20 -8.39 -4.43
CA GLY A 201 20.15 -9.56 -5.32
C GLY A 201 20.00 -10.91 -4.62
N HIS A 202 20.05 -10.97 -3.29
CA HIS A 202 19.73 -12.19 -2.54
C HIS A 202 18.26 -12.62 -2.80
N PRO A 203 17.90 -13.92 -2.81
CA PRO A 203 16.52 -14.33 -3.06
C PRO A 203 15.48 -13.63 -2.18
N VAL A 204 15.78 -13.43 -0.89
CA VAL A 204 14.90 -12.68 0.04
C VAL A 204 14.72 -11.22 -0.41
N ASP A 205 15.79 -10.58 -0.91
CA ASP A 205 15.75 -9.22 -1.46
C ASP A 205 14.85 -9.13 -2.70
N LEU A 206 14.97 -10.08 -3.63
CA LEU A 206 14.16 -10.11 -4.86
C LEU A 206 12.65 -10.29 -4.55
N TYR A 207 12.32 -11.10 -3.54
CA TYR A 207 10.94 -11.23 -3.06
C TYR A 207 10.46 -9.94 -2.36
N ALA A 208 11.27 -9.37 -1.47
CA ALA A 208 10.96 -8.11 -0.79
C ALA A 208 10.74 -6.96 -1.78
N ARG A 209 11.56 -6.87 -2.84
CA ARG A 209 11.39 -5.93 -3.95
C ARG A 209 10.04 -6.09 -4.65
N SER A 210 9.63 -7.35 -4.85
CA SER A 210 8.37 -7.67 -5.53
C SER A 210 7.16 -7.33 -4.66
N ILE A 211 7.25 -7.53 -3.34
CA ILE A 211 6.22 -7.19 -2.36
C ILE A 211 6.16 -5.67 -2.10
N GLY A 212 7.32 -5.02 -2.04
CA GLY A 212 7.52 -3.57 -1.91
C GLY A 212 7.26 -2.99 -0.51
N GLN A 213 6.24 -3.47 0.21
CA GLN A 213 5.95 -3.05 1.58
C GLN A 213 5.12 -4.11 2.33
N THR A 214 5.28 -4.18 3.66
CA THR A 214 4.39 -4.95 4.52
C THR A 214 2.99 -4.36 4.44
N PHE A 215 2.01 -5.24 4.35
CA PHE A 215 0.61 -4.86 4.31
C PHE A 215 -0.06 -5.15 5.66
N TYR A 216 -0.45 -4.11 6.38
CA TYR A 216 -1.18 -4.21 7.65
C TYR A 216 -2.67 -4.08 7.39
N GLN A 217 -3.47 -4.86 8.11
CA GLN A 217 -4.93 -4.80 8.08
C GLN A 217 -5.45 -4.97 9.50
N ASP A 218 -6.33 -4.06 9.93
CA ASP A 218 -6.89 -4.09 11.28
C ASP A 218 -7.52 -5.45 11.58
N GLY A 219 -7.14 -6.06 12.71
CA GLY A 219 -7.65 -7.34 13.18
C GLY A 219 -7.08 -8.58 12.50
N ASN A 220 -6.22 -8.43 11.48
CA ASN A 220 -5.60 -9.53 10.75
C ASN A 220 -4.08 -9.53 10.86
N GLN A 221 -3.47 -10.72 10.73
CA GLN A 221 -2.01 -10.86 10.65
C GLN A 221 -1.47 -10.11 9.42
N PRO A 222 -0.44 -9.27 9.58
CA PRO A 222 0.14 -8.54 8.46
C PRO A 222 0.78 -9.49 7.44
N LYS A 223 0.71 -9.15 6.15
CA LYS A 223 1.59 -9.79 5.16
C LYS A 223 2.90 -9.03 5.11
N HIS A 224 3.85 -9.57 5.86
CA HIS A 224 5.21 -9.05 5.94
C HIS A 224 5.90 -9.04 4.57
N MET A 225 6.73 -8.01 4.38
CA MET A 225 7.67 -7.90 3.26
C MET A 225 8.77 -8.97 3.34
N PHE A 226 9.22 -9.29 4.55
CA PHE A 226 10.14 -10.38 4.83
C PHE A 226 9.43 -11.55 5.53
N PRO A 227 10.00 -12.75 5.55
CA PRO A 227 9.47 -13.86 6.35
C PRO A 227 9.34 -13.47 7.83
N GLY A 228 8.29 -13.93 8.52
CA GLY A 228 8.04 -13.61 9.94
C GLY A 228 9.28 -13.75 10.85
N PRO A 229 10.02 -14.88 10.83
CA PRO A 229 11.25 -15.03 11.62
C PRO A 229 12.36 -14.01 11.30
N LEU A 230 12.38 -13.44 10.10
CA LEU A 230 13.27 -12.34 9.75
C LEU A 230 12.75 -11.02 10.33
N SER A 231 11.51 -10.67 10.02
CA SER A 231 10.89 -9.41 10.43
C SER A 231 10.80 -9.25 11.94
N GLU A 232 10.44 -10.31 12.67
CA GLU A 232 10.10 -10.25 14.09
C GLU A 232 11.25 -10.64 15.03
N MET A 233 12.39 -11.10 14.50
CA MET A 233 13.50 -11.60 15.33
C MET A 233 14.87 -11.16 14.83
N ALA A 234 15.26 -11.57 13.62
CA ALA A 234 16.62 -11.38 13.14
C ALA A 234 16.92 -9.93 12.75
N LEU A 235 15.93 -9.24 12.17
CA LEU A 235 16.03 -7.83 11.78
C LEU A 235 15.52 -6.91 12.90
N SER A 236 14.57 -7.38 13.70
CA SER A 236 13.92 -6.56 14.72
C SER A 236 14.88 -6.12 15.83
N LEU A 237 14.78 -4.86 16.23
CA LEU A 237 15.46 -4.27 17.38
C LEU A 237 14.69 -4.55 18.69
N VAL A 238 14.25 -5.78 18.90
CA VAL A 238 13.61 -6.20 20.16
C VAL A 238 14.65 -6.36 21.28
N PRO A 239 14.26 -6.21 22.56
CA PRO A 239 15.14 -6.47 23.69
C PRO A 239 15.75 -7.87 23.69
N GLY A 240 16.98 -7.97 24.22
CA GLY A 240 17.69 -9.24 24.43
C GLY A 240 19.03 -9.28 23.71
N GLU A 241 19.04 -9.84 22.51
CA GLU A 241 20.29 -10.04 21.76
C GLU A 241 20.68 -8.76 21.01
N PRO A 242 21.95 -8.36 21.03
CA PRO A 242 22.41 -7.20 20.29
C PRO A 242 22.12 -7.27 18.78
N ARG A 243 21.87 -6.10 18.16
CA ARG A 243 21.51 -5.97 16.75
C ARG A 243 22.26 -4.85 16.06
N ALA A 244 22.53 -5.06 14.78
CA ALA A 244 23.15 -4.06 13.93
C ALA A 244 22.16 -2.93 13.61
N GLY A 245 22.60 -1.68 13.72
CA GLY A 245 21.83 -0.50 13.39
C GLY A 245 22.60 0.50 12.52
N LEU A 246 21.86 1.38 11.87
CA LEU A 246 22.37 2.62 11.29
C LEU A 246 21.83 3.77 12.15
N SER A 247 22.74 4.53 12.74
CA SER A 247 22.44 5.51 13.78
C SER A 247 22.70 6.94 13.33
N LEU A 248 21.84 7.84 13.82
CA LEU A 248 21.95 9.29 13.71
C LEU A 248 21.97 9.89 15.12
N ARG A 249 23.09 10.47 15.52
CA ARG A 249 23.27 11.14 16.82
C ARG A 249 23.32 12.65 16.65
N PHE A 250 22.70 13.38 17.57
CA PHE A 250 22.74 14.85 17.60
C PHE A 250 22.57 15.38 19.03
N PRO A 251 23.21 16.51 19.38
CA PRO A 251 22.97 17.20 20.65
C PRO A 251 21.64 17.96 20.61
N LEU A 252 20.92 18.02 21.73
CA LEU A 252 19.69 18.81 21.81
C LEU A 252 19.98 20.32 21.72
N SER A 253 21.12 20.80 22.20
CA SER A 253 21.49 22.22 22.07
C SER A 253 21.61 22.69 20.61
N ASN A 254 22.03 21.80 19.70
CA ASN A 254 22.16 22.09 18.28
C ASN A 254 21.87 20.84 17.42
N PRO A 255 20.60 20.55 17.09
CA PRO A 255 20.22 19.37 16.33
C PRO A 255 20.76 19.37 14.89
N SER A 256 21.34 20.47 14.40
CA SER A 256 21.95 20.52 13.06
C SER A 256 23.32 19.82 13.00
N GLU A 257 23.98 19.62 14.15
CA GLU A 257 25.26 18.94 14.27
C GLU A 257 25.06 17.42 14.39
N VAL A 258 24.73 16.82 13.24
CA VAL A 258 24.41 15.40 13.15
C VAL A 258 25.64 14.52 12.88
N GLU A 259 25.71 13.38 13.53
CA GLU A 259 26.72 12.34 13.31
C GLU A 259 26.06 11.03 12.87
N TRP A 260 26.48 10.49 11.73
CA TRP A 260 26.03 9.19 11.21
C TRP A 260 27.07 8.11 11.48
N PHE A 261 26.64 6.95 11.97
CA PHE A 261 27.52 5.80 12.16
C PHE A 261 26.76 4.47 12.17
N GLU A 262 27.48 3.38 11.87
CA GLU A 262 26.96 2.02 12.08
C GLU A 262 27.11 1.64 13.55
N SER A 263 26.03 1.12 14.14
CA SER A 263 25.96 0.76 15.55
C SER A 263 25.70 -0.72 15.76
N TYR A 264 25.98 -1.16 16.98
CA TYR A 264 25.58 -2.45 17.52
C TYR A 264 24.84 -2.18 18.84
N VAL A 265 23.54 -2.38 18.84
CA VAL A 265 22.60 -1.94 19.86
C VAL A 265 22.14 -3.12 20.70
N ASN A 266 22.13 -2.93 22.02
CA ASN A 266 21.37 -3.78 22.93
C ASN A 266 20.19 -2.96 23.47
N VAL A 267 18.97 -3.36 23.18
CA VAL A 267 17.76 -2.65 23.61
C VAL A 267 17.42 -3.08 25.03
N ALA A 268 17.42 -2.13 25.95
CA ALA A 268 17.24 -2.41 27.37
C ALA A 268 15.77 -2.57 27.74
N ASN A 269 14.89 -1.76 27.15
CA ASN A 269 13.47 -1.73 27.49
C ASN A 269 12.60 -1.48 26.25
N SER A 270 11.39 -2.01 26.28
CA SER A 270 10.33 -1.66 25.33
C SER A 270 9.21 -0.96 26.06
N TYR A 271 8.74 0.15 25.49
CA TYR A 271 7.57 0.86 25.97
C TYR A 271 6.47 0.79 24.92
N THR A 272 5.23 0.81 25.39
CA THR A 272 4.11 1.25 24.57
C THR A 272 3.96 2.77 24.65
N TYR A 273 3.23 3.35 23.68
CA TYR A 273 2.87 4.77 23.69
C TYR A 273 2.20 5.22 25.02
N ASP A 274 1.47 4.33 25.69
CA ASP A 274 0.80 4.65 26.96
C ASP A 274 1.70 4.44 28.19
N THR A 275 2.66 3.51 28.12
CA THR A 275 3.48 3.16 29.29
C THR A 275 4.72 4.05 29.47
N VAL A 276 5.17 4.73 28.41
CA VAL A 276 6.43 5.52 28.47
C VAL A 276 6.37 6.66 29.49
N TYR A 277 5.19 7.22 29.74
CA TYR A 277 4.99 8.35 30.65
C TYR A 277 5.44 8.10 32.10
N GLY A 278 5.60 6.82 32.48
CA GLY A 278 6.17 6.42 33.77
C GLY A 278 7.66 6.74 33.93
N ASN A 279 8.38 7.08 32.87
CA ASN A 279 9.83 7.32 32.91
C ASN A 279 10.20 8.75 32.48
N GLN A 280 10.35 9.65 33.46
CA GLN A 280 10.67 11.06 33.21
C GLN A 280 12.07 11.30 32.62
N LEU A 281 13.01 10.34 32.78
CA LEU A 281 14.31 10.39 32.11
C LEU A 281 14.19 10.17 30.60
N ILE A 282 13.08 9.61 30.13
CA ILE A 282 12.76 9.46 28.70
C ILE A 282 11.87 10.61 28.24
N CYS A 283 10.80 10.91 28.97
CA CYS A 283 9.83 11.92 28.57
C CYS A 283 10.47 13.30 28.37
N ASN A 284 11.27 13.77 29.34
CA ASN A 284 11.81 15.13 29.30
C ASN A 284 12.69 15.38 28.04
N PRO A 285 13.68 14.53 27.71
CA PRO A 285 14.45 14.69 26.47
C PRO A 285 13.60 14.58 25.19
N LEU A 286 12.59 13.71 25.15
CA LEU A 286 11.74 13.57 23.96
C LEU A 286 10.82 14.78 23.75
N ILE A 287 10.29 15.37 24.83
CA ILE A 287 9.54 16.63 24.77
C ILE A 287 10.45 17.78 24.30
N MET A 288 11.68 17.85 24.83
CA MET A 288 12.67 18.85 24.41
C MET A 288 13.03 18.69 22.93
N MET A 289 13.31 17.45 22.50
CA MET A 289 13.57 17.12 21.09
C MET A 289 12.40 17.56 20.20
N ALA A 290 11.16 17.19 20.54
CA ALA A 290 9.98 17.55 19.77
C ALA A 290 9.84 19.08 19.64
N THR A 291 10.07 19.79 20.74
CA THR A 291 10.04 21.26 20.80
C THR A 291 11.11 21.89 19.90
N ILE A 292 12.36 21.45 20.04
CA ILE A 292 13.51 22.00 19.31
C ILE A 292 13.44 21.70 17.81
N LEU A 293 12.85 20.56 17.44
CA LEU A 293 12.57 20.18 16.05
C LEU A 293 11.27 20.80 15.48
N GLY A 294 10.66 21.74 16.22
CA GLY A 294 9.57 22.57 15.73
C GLY A 294 8.17 21.96 15.80
N GLN A 295 7.98 20.89 16.57
CA GLN A 295 6.69 20.26 16.82
C GLN A 295 6.53 19.98 18.34
N PRO A 296 6.38 21.02 19.18
CA PRO A 296 6.20 20.83 20.62
C PRO A 296 4.98 19.96 20.91
N SER A 297 5.19 18.88 21.67
CA SER A 297 4.13 17.92 21.96
C SER A 297 4.33 17.27 23.33
N GLN A 298 3.21 16.84 23.91
CA GLN A 298 3.16 15.99 25.09
C GLN A 298 2.71 14.55 24.74
N ASP A 299 2.46 14.26 23.47
CA ASP A 299 2.01 12.95 22.99
C ASP A 299 3.19 12.10 22.52
N SER A 300 3.28 10.89 23.05
CA SER A 300 4.37 9.94 22.75
C SER A 300 4.40 9.45 21.30
N HIS A 301 3.26 9.42 20.60
CA HIS A 301 3.23 9.13 19.16
C HIS A 301 3.90 10.27 18.39
N GLU A 302 3.59 11.51 18.76
CA GLU A 302 4.15 12.69 18.11
C GLU A 302 5.66 12.80 18.37
N TRP A 303 6.16 12.43 19.55
CA TRP A 303 7.61 12.38 19.81
C TRP A 303 8.36 11.45 18.85
N ILE A 304 7.85 10.23 18.65
CA ILE A 304 8.42 9.27 17.70
C ILE A 304 8.25 9.75 16.25
N GLU A 305 7.08 10.29 15.90
CA GLU A 305 6.84 10.86 14.58
C GLU A 305 7.86 11.97 14.24
N VAL A 306 8.13 12.86 15.18
CA VAL A 306 9.12 13.94 15.02
C VAL A 306 10.54 13.39 14.85
N ALA A 307 10.94 12.42 15.69
CA ALA A 307 12.23 11.75 15.56
C ALA A 307 12.39 11.12 14.16
N MET A 308 11.40 10.36 13.70
CA MET A 308 11.46 9.71 12.40
C MET A 308 11.42 10.69 11.23
N LYS A 309 10.64 11.77 11.31
CA LYS A 309 10.67 12.86 10.30
C LYS A 309 12.05 13.50 10.23
N PHE A 310 12.69 13.74 11.38
CA PHE A 310 14.03 14.30 11.42
C PHE A 310 15.08 13.36 10.81
N TYR A 311 15.11 12.09 11.24
CA TYR A 311 15.98 11.07 10.66
C TYR A 311 15.82 10.96 9.14
N ASN A 312 14.57 10.89 8.68
CA ASN A 312 14.23 10.83 7.26
C ASN A 312 14.66 12.09 6.49
N THR A 313 14.61 13.27 7.10
CA THR A 313 15.05 14.53 6.48
C THR A 313 16.57 14.56 6.34
N GLU A 314 17.31 14.16 7.37
CA GLU A 314 18.77 14.07 7.31
C GLU A 314 19.23 12.99 6.32
N ALA A 315 18.55 11.84 6.29
CA ALA A 315 18.78 10.79 5.30
C ALA A 315 18.56 11.30 3.87
N ALA A 316 17.52 12.12 3.63
CA ALA A 316 17.25 12.69 2.31
C ALA A 316 18.39 13.57 1.79
N LYS A 317 19.08 14.30 2.68
CA LYS A 317 20.28 15.08 2.32
C LYS A 317 21.41 14.16 1.85
N LEU A 318 21.60 12.99 2.47
CA LEU A 318 22.60 12.01 2.04
C LEU A 318 22.23 11.38 0.69
N ILE A 319 20.96 11.02 0.49
CA ILE A 319 20.44 10.52 -0.79
C ILE A 319 20.68 11.53 -1.93
N GLN A 320 20.41 12.81 -1.69
CA GLN A 320 20.64 13.86 -2.69
C GLN A 320 22.14 14.00 -3.03
N LYS A 321 23.02 13.99 -2.01
CA LYS A 321 24.49 14.04 -2.21
C LYS A 321 25.02 12.81 -2.94
N ALA A 322 24.46 11.63 -2.68
CA ALA A 322 24.82 10.38 -3.35
C ALA A 322 24.30 10.29 -4.80
N GLN A 323 23.35 11.16 -5.18
CA GLN A 323 22.70 11.18 -6.50
C GLN A 323 22.07 9.84 -6.92
N SER A 324 21.72 9.01 -5.94
CA SER A 324 21.08 7.71 -6.12
C SER A 324 20.13 7.41 -4.96
N GLY A 325 19.18 6.51 -5.15
CA GLY A 325 18.14 6.17 -4.16
C GLY A 325 16.82 6.89 -4.44
N PHE A 326 15.91 6.82 -3.47
CA PHE A 326 14.57 7.36 -3.60
C PHE A 326 14.37 8.55 -2.68
N LEU A 327 13.71 9.59 -3.19
CA LEU A 327 13.13 10.66 -2.41
C LEU A 327 11.60 10.47 -2.38
N ARG A 328 10.95 11.03 -1.36
CA ARG A 328 9.51 11.03 -1.20
C ARG A 328 8.99 12.43 -1.51
N SER A 329 8.40 12.59 -2.69
CA SER A 329 7.88 13.87 -3.18
C SER A 329 6.37 13.97 -2.96
N HIS A 330 5.90 15.16 -2.62
CA HIS A 330 4.48 15.47 -2.49
C HIS A 330 4.23 16.85 -3.11
N ARG A 331 3.42 16.88 -4.17
CA ARG A 331 3.13 18.12 -4.89
C ARG A 331 2.15 19.00 -4.12
N ALA A 332 2.18 20.30 -4.43
CA ALA A 332 1.15 21.24 -3.99
C ALA A 332 -0.26 20.75 -4.36
N PRO A 333 -1.29 21.11 -3.56
CA PRO A 333 -2.67 20.78 -3.89
C PRO A 333 -3.09 21.41 -5.23
N ASP A 334 -4.04 20.75 -5.89
CA ASP A 334 -4.72 21.32 -7.06
C ASP A 334 -5.54 22.53 -6.61
N VAL A 335 -5.19 23.73 -7.09
CA VAL A 335 -5.76 24.99 -6.62
C VAL A 335 -7.26 25.07 -6.91
N GLU A 336 -7.70 24.61 -8.08
CA GLU A 336 -9.11 24.62 -8.46
C GLU A 336 -9.91 23.67 -7.57
N ARG A 337 -9.40 22.45 -7.32
CA ARG A 337 -10.05 21.51 -6.39
C ARG A 337 -10.06 22.01 -4.96
N LEU A 338 -8.97 22.64 -4.51
CA LEU A 338 -8.86 23.17 -3.17
C LEU A 338 -9.91 24.26 -2.94
N GLN A 339 -10.01 25.24 -3.84
CA GLN A 339 -11.04 26.28 -3.79
C GLN A 339 -12.45 25.66 -3.82
N LYS A 340 -12.69 24.75 -4.78
CA LYS A 340 -13.96 24.07 -4.96
C LYS A 340 -14.43 23.34 -3.69
N TYR A 341 -13.59 22.49 -3.10
CA TYR A 341 -13.99 21.68 -1.95
C TYR A 341 -14.06 22.51 -0.67
N THR A 342 -13.17 23.48 -0.49
CA THR A 342 -13.19 24.38 0.67
C THR A 342 -14.45 25.26 0.67
N ALA A 343 -14.92 25.69 -0.50
CA ALA A 343 -16.16 26.44 -0.63
C ALA A 343 -17.42 25.61 -0.26
N VAL A 344 -17.34 24.28 -0.38
CA VAL A 344 -18.41 23.37 0.05
C VAL A 344 -18.37 23.14 1.55
N ASP A 345 -17.20 22.74 2.05
CA ASP A 345 -16.92 22.56 3.47
C ASP A 345 -15.38 22.64 3.67
N PRO A 346 -14.86 23.55 4.52
CA PRO A 346 -13.43 23.66 4.80
C PRO A 346 -12.76 22.35 5.25
N ALA A 347 -13.51 21.43 5.87
CA ALA A 347 -13.02 20.12 6.26
C ALA A 347 -12.66 19.22 5.06
N LEU A 348 -13.14 19.53 3.85
CA LEU A 348 -12.92 18.73 2.64
C LEU A 348 -11.65 19.09 1.87
N LYS A 349 -10.84 20.05 2.35
CA LYS A 349 -9.60 20.48 1.69
C LYS A 349 -8.67 19.31 1.36
N PHE A 350 -8.65 18.27 2.20
CA PHE A 350 -7.79 17.09 2.02
C PHE A 350 -8.06 16.35 0.68
N LEU A 351 -9.25 16.48 0.10
CA LEU A 351 -9.60 15.89 -1.20
C LEU A 351 -8.88 16.54 -2.38
N ALA A 352 -8.30 17.73 -2.20
CA ALA A 352 -7.53 18.43 -3.22
C ALA A 352 -6.06 17.98 -3.31
N TYR A 353 -5.59 17.19 -2.34
CA TYR A 353 -4.20 16.77 -2.26
C TYR A 353 -3.97 15.47 -3.02
N ASN A 354 -2.85 15.42 -3.73
CA ASN A 354 -2.38 14.19 -4.34
C ASN A 354 -1.65 13.34 -3.30
N SER A 355 -1.56 12.04 -3.55
CA SER A 355 -0.70 11.19 -2.73
C SER A 355 0.77 11.49 -2.98
N ALA A 356 1.59 11.47 -1.92
CA ALA A 356 3.03 11.44 -2.06
C ALA A 356 3.49 10.21 -2.86
N THR A 357 4.58 10.37 -3.62
CA THR A 357 5.16 9.35 -4.50
C THR A 357 6.67 9.30 -4.33
N TYR A 358 7.27 8.14 -4.59
CA TYR A 358 8.72 8.03 -4.72
C TYR A 358 9.18 8.62 -6.05
N VAL A 359 10.27 9.38 -6.00
CA VAL A 359 10.98 9.94 -7.15
C VAL A 359 12.47 9.61 -7.01
N THR A 360 13.24 9.72 -8.10
CA THR A 360 14.69 9.50 -8.06
C THR A 360 15.42 10.61 -7.31
N ALA A 361 16.63 10.37 -6.84
CA ALA A 361 17.45 11.38 -6.16
C ALA A 361 17.70 12.65 -7.00
N ASN A 362 17.70 12.53 -8.33
CA ASN A 362 17.92 13.62 -9.28
C ASN A 362 16.63 14.21 -9.88
N ASP A 363 15.46 13.92 -9.30
CA ASP A 363 14.19 14.49 -9.79
C ASP A 363 14.21 16.03 -9.66
N PRO A 364 13.76 16.80 -10.67
CA PRO A 364 13.76 18.26 -10.62
C PRO A 364 12.75 18.84 -9.61
N ASN A 365 11.80 18.04 -9.11
CA ASN A 365 10.77 18.45 -8.15
C ASN A 365 10.70 17.52 -6.93
N PRO A 366 11.78 17.43 -6.12
CA PRO A 366 11.88 16.46 -5.02
C PRO A 366 11.13 16.90 -3.75
N ALA A 367 10.61 18.14 -3.73
CA ALA A 367 10.01 18.73 -2.54
C ALA A 367 8.78 17.96 -2.04
N HIS A 368 8.62 17.97 -0.71
CA HIS A 368 7.47 17.40 -0.03
C HIS A 368 6.61 18.52 0.58
N TRP A 369 5.63 18.99 -0.19
CA TRP A 369 4.78 20.13 0.17
C TRP A 369 4.12 19.95 1.54
N GLY A 370 3.54 18.78 1.80
CA GLY A 370 2.83 18.51 3.05
C GLY A 370 3.69 18.45 4.31
N LEU A 371 5.02 18.40 4.15
CA LEU A 371 5.98 18.42 5.26
C LEU A 371 6.81 19.72 5.25
N ASN A 372 6.51 20.65 4.33
CA ASN A 372 7.31 21.85 4.09
C ASN A 372 8.82 21.56 3.95
N ALA A 373 9.18 20.46 3.27
CA ALA A 373 10.56 20.00 3.15
C ALA A 373 11.04 20.11 1.70
N ALA A 374 12.22 20.70 1.48
CA ALA A 374 12.84 20.79 0.15
C ALA A 374 13.22 19.41 -0.40
N VAL A 375 13.62 18.50 0.48
CA VAL A 375 13.83 17.07 0.20
C VAL A 375 13.35 16.28 1.42
N TYR A 376 12.76 15.11 1.15
CA TYR A 376 12.35 14.17 2.18
C TYR A 376 12.49 12.76 1.63
N THR A 377 12.69 11.76 2.49
CA THR A 377 12.71 10.36 2.07
C THR A 377 12.09 9.46 3.12
N HIS A 378 11.94 8.17 2.82
CA HIS A 378 11.72 7.16 3.84
C HIS A 378 13.01 6.37 4.03
N ALA A 379 13.52 6.33 5.25
CA ALA A 379 14.72 5.59 5.66
C ALA A 379 14.58 4.97 7.05
N SER A 380 13.43 5.13 7.72
CA SER A 380 13.20 4.77 9.11
C SER A 380 12.43 3.45 9.31
N SER A 381 12.09 2.72 8.24
CA SER A 381 11.34 1.46 8.37
C SER A 381 11.70 0.39 7.33
N PRO A 382 12.99 -0.02 7.24
CA PRO A 382 13.47 -0.97 6.25
C PRO A 382 12.92 -2.41 6.40
N ILE A 383 12.39 -2.81 7.56
CA ILE A 383 11.77 -4.14 7.75
C ILE A 383 10.43 -4.22 6.99
N ARG A 384 9.73 -3.09 6.81
CA ARG A 384 8.38 -3.05 6.24
C ARG A 384 8.24 -2.20 4.97
N ARG A 385 9.29 -1.52 4.51
CA ARG A 385 9.28 -0.74 3.27
C ARG A 385 10.57 -0.95 2.47
N TYR A 386 10.43 -1.44 1.24
CA TYR A 386 11.59 -1.73 0.38
C TYR A 386 12.35 -0.46 -0.05
N ALA A 387 11.64 0.68 -0.15
CA ALA A 387 12.27 1.96 -0.45
C ALA A 387 13.33 2.34 0.61
N ASP A 388 13.02 2.11 1.88
CA ASP A 388 13.92 2.37 3.01
C ASP A 388 15.16 1.46 2.95
N LEU A 389 15.00 0.18 2.58
CA LEU A 389 16.14 -0.72 2.36
C LEU A 389 17.06 -0.25 1.23
N VAL A 390 16.49 0.19 0.10
CA VAL A 390 17.29 0.75 -1.01
C VAL A 390 18.02 2.00 -0.56
N ASN A 391 17.35 2.89 0.16
CA ASN A 391 17.97 4.11 0.69
C ASN A 391 19.05 3.79 1.72
N GLN A 392 18.86 2.81 2.59
CA GLN A 392 19.85 2.37 3.56
C GLN A 392 21.13 1.87 2.86
N ARG A 393 21.02 1.09 1.77
CA ARG A 393 22.18 0.68 0.96
C ARG A 393 22.96 1.87 0.41
N VAL A 394 22.24 2.86 -0.15
CA VAL A 394 22.87 4.08 -0.69
C VAL A 394 23.55 4.89 0.41
N ILE A 395 22.88 5.11 1.54
CA ILE A 395 23.41 5.88 2.67
C ILE A 395 24.69 5.22 3.19
N LYS A 396 24.68 3.90 3.41
CA LYS A 396 25.85 3.16 3.85
C LYS A 396 27.02 3.23 2.87
N ALA A 397 26.74 3.08 1.57
CA ALA A 397 27.77 3.22 0.54
C ALA A 397 28.37 4.63 0.52
N TYR A 398 27.54 5.66 0.66
CA TYR A 398 27.98 7.05 0.73
C TYR A 398 28.86 7.32 1.96
N LEU A 399 28.43 6.88 3.15
CA LEU A 399 29.16 7.09 4.40
C LEU A 399 30.51 6.36 4.42
N SER A 400 30.57 5.14 3.88
CA SER A 400 31.79 4.34 3.79
C SER A 400 32.70 4.70 2.60
N ARG A 401 32.28 5.65 1.74
CA ARG A 401 32.94 5.98 0.46
C ARG A 401 33.11 4.76 -0.46
N SER A 402 32.17 3.84 -0.39
CA SER A 402 32.07 2.68 -1.27
C SER A 402 31.34 3.04 -2.58
N PRO A 403 31.41 2.19 -3.63
CA PRO A 403 30.63 2.39 -4.83
C PRO A 403 29.13 2.55 -4.53
N ILE A 404 28.54 3.66 -4.99
CA ILE A 404 27.11 3.96 -4.78
C ILE A 404 26.26 3.00 -5.62
N PRO A 405 25.25 2.33 -5.03
CA PRO A 405 24.30 1.50 -5.77
C PRO A 405 23.63 2.29 -6.90
N MET A 406 23.35 1.62 -8.01
CA MET A 406 22.72 2.27 -9.16
C MET A 406 21.30 2.75 -8.83
N GLN A 407 20.94 3.94 -9.31
CA GLN A 407 19.59 4.49 -9.19
C GLN A 407 18.55 3.52 -9.77
N GLN A 408 17.57 3.14 -8.95
CA GLN A 408 16.46 2.28 -9.37
C GLN A 408 15.25 3.12 -9.82
N ASP A 409 14.36 2.53 -10.63
CA ASP A 409 13.08 3.14 -11.05
C ASP A 409 11.99 2.98 -9.96
N PRO A 410 11.37 4.08 -9.48
CA PRO A 410 10.34 4.02 -8.44
C PRO A 410 8.96 3.57 -8.94
N THR A 411 8.76 3.34 -10.25
CA THR A 411 7.44 3.06 -10.84
C THR A 411 6.71 1.90 -10.17
N GLN A 412 7.40 0.79 -9.90
CA GLN A 412 6.79 -0.38 -9.23
C GLN A 412 6.37 -0.06 -7.80
N LEU A 413 7.21 0.62 -7.01
CA LEU A 413 6.91 0.99 -5.63
C LEU A 413 5.69 1.92 -5.56
N ASN A 414 5.60 2.88 -6.48
CA ASN A 414 4.45 3.76 -6.60
C ASN A 414 3.17 3.01 -7.01
N ALA A 415 3.29 1.99 -7.86
CA ALA A 415 2.16 1.14 -8.24
C ALA A 415 1.64 0.31 -7.05
N ILE A 416 2.54 -0.25 -6.23
CA ILE A 416 2.21 -1.00 -5.02
C ILE A 416 1.53 -0.09 -3.99
N ALA A 417 2.10 1.09 -3.71
CA ALA A 417 1.47 2.06 -2.79
C ALA A 417 0.07 2.49 -3.26
N LYS A 418 -0.14 2.60 -4.58
CA LYS A 418 -1.45 2.89 -5.18
C LYS A 418 -2.42 1.72 -5.06
N GLN A 419 -1.95 0.48 -5.12
CA GLN A 419 -2.78 -0.70 -4.89
C GLN A 419 -3.24 -0.78 -3.43
N ALA A 420 -2.36 -0.53 -2.47
CA ALA A 420 -2.72 -0.49 -1.05
C ALA A 420 -3.84 0.51 -0.77
N LYS A 421 -3.74 1.75 -1.28
CA LYS A 421 -4.81 2.75 -1.14
C LYS A 421 -6.15 2.33 -1.77
N LYS A 422 -6.11 1.58 -2.86
CA LYS A 422 -7.33 1.04 -3.49
C LYS A 422 -7.93 -0.08 -2.66
N HIS A 423 -7.10 -0.90 -2.03
CA HIS A 423 -7.54 -1.91 -1.09
C HIS A 423 -8.30 -1.25 0.07
N ASP A 424 -7.69 -0.28 0.76
CA ASP A 424 -8.29 0.34 1.96
C ASP A 424 -9.66 0.95 1.64
N ARG A 425 -9.75 1.63 0.49
CA ARG A 425 -11.01 2.16 -0.01
C ARG A 425 -12.06 1.08 -0.27
N ASP A 426 -11.67 -0.01 -0.92
CA ASP A 426 -12.60 -1.08 -1.26
C ASP A 426 -12.97 -1.93 -0.02
N LEU A 427 -12.11 -1.99 0.99
CA LEU A 427 -12.33 -2.65 2.28
C LEU A 427 -13.45 -1.98 3.07
N VAL A 428 -13.53 -0.64 3.04
CA VAL A 428 -14.65 0.11 3.63
C VAL A 428 -15.99 -0.40 3.08
N PHE A 429 -16.07 -0.68 1.78
CA PHE A 429 -17.29 -1.23 1.18
C PHE A 429 -17.52 -2.69 1.54
N VAL A 430 -16.46 -3.50 1.73
CA VAL A 430 -16.61 -4.89 2.22
C VAL A 430 -17.27 -4.88 3.58
N ARG A 431 -16.70 -4.10 4.51
CA ARG A 431 -17.17 -4.00 5.89
C ARG A 431 -18.60 -3.48 5.96
N ALA A 432 -18.93 -2.43 5.21
CA ALA A 432 -20.30 -1.91 5.14
C ALA A 432 -21.32 -2.99 4.71
N LEU A 433 -20.99 -3.80 3.69
CA LEU A 433 -21.88 -4.87 3.23
C LEU A 433 -21.95 -6.07 4.17
N GLN A 434 -20.90 -6.33 4.94
CA GLN A 434 -20.85 -7.39 5.95
C GLN A 434 -21.64 -7.00 7.21
N GLU A 435 -21.61 -5.72 7.59
CA GLU A 435 -22.46 -5.18 8.65
C GLU A 435 -23.94 -5.23 8.25
N ASN A 436 -24.29 -4.62 7.12
CA ASN A 436 -25.65 -4.61 6.59
C ASN A 436 -25.65 -4.73 5.05
N MET A 437 -26.31 -5.76 4.53
CA MET A 437 -26.44 -5.95 3.07
C MET A 437 -27.32 -4.89 2.39
N ASN A 438 -28.18 -4.21 3.15
CA ASN A 438 -29.05 -3.13 2.69
C ASN A 438 -29.17 -2.10 3.81
N ASP A 439 -28.78 -0.85 3.55
CA ASP A 439 -28.86 0.20 4.55
C ASP A 439 -28.86 1.59 3.89
N GLN A 440 -28.82 2.64 4.70
CA GLN A 440 -28.71 4.03 4.28
C GLN A 440 -27.55 4.72 4.97
N THR A 441 -26.93 5.66 4.27
CA THR A 441 -25.95 6.58 4.83
C THR A 441 -26.25 8.01 4.36
N THR A 442 -25.57 8.99 4.93
CA THR A 442 -25.67 10.38 4.52
C THR A 442 -24.36 10.86 3.90
N GLY A 443 -24.48 11.76 2.93
CA GLY A 443 -23.31 12.36 2.32
C GLY A 443 -23.60 13.74 1.76
N GLN A 444 -22.54 14.50 1.53
CA GLN A 444 -22.61 15.84 0.98
C GLN A 444 -22.23 15.82 -0.50
N ILE A 445 -23.01 16.46 -1.36
CA ILE A 445 -22.66 16.61 -2.77
C ILE A 445 -21.49 17.60 -2.89
N ILE A 446 -20.36 17.14 -3.43
CA ILE A 446 -19.13 17.95 -3.55
C ILE A 446 -18.80 18.33 -4.99
N ASP A 447 -19.39 17.64 -5.96
CA ASP A 447 -19.19 17.89 -7.39
C ASP A 447 -20.34 17.28 -8.20
N ILE A 448 -20.70 17.94 -9.31
CA ILE A 448 -21.68 17.48 -10.28
C ILE A 448 -21.08 17.65 -11.67
N GLN A 449 -21.04 16.57 -12.45
CA GLN A 449 -20.49 16.56 -13.80
C GLN A 449 -21.53 16.09 -14.81
N TYR A 450 -21.81 16.92 -15.81
CA TYR A 450 -22.75 16.63 -16.90
C TYR A 450 -21.99 16.01 -18.09
N ILE A 451 -22.36 14.80 -18.49
CA ILE A 451 -21.70 14.05 -19.56
C ILE A 451 -22.76 13.47 -20.50
N GLY A 452 -23.13 14.25 -21.52
CA GLY A 452 -24.24 13.92 -22.41
C GLY A 452 -25.55 13.78 -21.64
N ALA A 453 -26.23 12.65 -21.79
CA ALA A 453 -27.48 12.33 -21.08
C ALA A 453 -27.27 11.83 -19.64
N ILE A 454 -26.03 11.78 -19.14
CA ILE A 454 -25.70 11.25 -17.81
C ILE A 454 -25.15 12.37 -16.93
N THR A 455 -25.75 12.56 -15.76
CA THR A 455 -25.19 13.35 -14.67
C THR A 455 -24.46 12.44 -13.69
N LYS A 456 -23.19 12.75 -13.41
CA LYS A 456 -22.41 12.13 -12.33
C LYS A 456 -22.43 13.04 -11.11
N ILE A 457 -22.92 12.51 -10.00
CA ILE A 457 -22.95 13.21 -8.71
C ILE A 457 -21.84 12.61 -7.85
N HIS A 458 -20.90 13.43 -7.41
CA HIS A 458 -19.87 13.03 -6.46
C HIS A 458 -20.30 13.43 -5.06
N VAL A 459 -20.33 12.44 -4.17
CA VAL A 459 -20.83 12.62 -2.81
C VAL A 459 -19.73 12.21 -1.84
N PHE A 460 -19.40 13.07 -0.90
CA PHE A 460 -18.53 12.71 0.21
C PHE A 460 -19.35 12.10 1.35
N VAL A 461 -19.06 10.85 1.69
CA VAL A 461 -19.71 10.13 2.80
C VAL A 461 -18.76 10.16 3.98
N LYS A 462 -19.10 10.98 4.99
CA LYS A 462 -18.24 11.23 6.16
C LYS A 462 -17.94 9.95 6.95
N GLN A 463 -18.96 9.11 7.16
CA GLN A 463 -18.82 7.82 7.86
C GLN A 463 -17.76 6.91 7.23
N TRP A 464 -17.64 6.97 5.91
CA TRP A 464 -16.68 6.16 5.14
C TRP A 464 -15.37 6.90 4.87
N ALA A 465 -15.30 8.21 5.16
CA ALA A 465 -14.23 9.11 4.74
C ALA A 465 -13.90 9.01 3.23
N LEU A 466 -14.92 8.78 2.39
CA LEU A 466 -14.74 8.48 0.97
C LEU A 466 -15.70 9.27 0.07
N THR A 467 -15.22 9.59 -1.13
CA THR A 467 -16.07 10.08 -2.21
C THR A 467 -16.65 8.93 -3.01
N VAL A 468 -17.97 8.84 -3.06
CA VAL A 468 -18.72 7.92 -3.93
C VAL A 468 -19.27 8.64 -5.15
N LYS A 469 -19.57 7.88 -6.20
CA LYS A 469 -20.06 8.41 -7.48
C LYS A 469 -21.40 7.78 -7.82
N LEU A 470 -22.42 8.62 -7.91
CA LEU A 470 -23.74 8.25 -8.38
C LEU A 470 -23.88 8.63 -9.85
N LYS A 471 -24.59 7.81 -10.63
CA LYS A 471 -24.85 8.06 -12.05
C LYS A 471 -26.35 7.99 -12.29
N TYR A 472 -26.88 9.08 -12.83
CA TYR A 472 -28.30 9.24 -13.14
C TYR A 472 -28.47 9.86 -14.52
N LEU A 473 -29.67 9.74 -15.09
CA LEU A 473 -30.02 10.47 -16.30
C LEU A 473 -30.15 11.96 -15.96
N THR A 474 -29.68 12.82 -16.85
CA THR A 474 -29.85 14.27 -16.71
C THR A 474 -31.34 14.61 -16.77
N GLY A 475 -31.83 15.37 -15.79
CA GLY A 475 -33.22 15.79 -15.75
C GLY A 475 -33.55 16.93 -16.72
N PRO A 476 -34.85 17.22 -16.92
CA PRO A 476 -35.31 18.24 -17.87
C PRO A 476 -35.01 19.67 -17.39
N GLU A 477 -34.93 19.87 -16.07
CA GLU A 477 -34.66 21.16 -15.44
C GLU A 477 -33.21 21.24 -14.92
N PRO A 478 -32.62 22.44 -14.82
CA PRO A 478 -31.30 22.62 -14.23
C PRO A 478 -31.20 21.98 -12.84
N ASN A 479 -30.05 21.35 -12.55
CA ASN A 479 -29.79 20.70 -11.26
C ASN A 479 -30.75 19.56 -10.92
N THR A 480 -31.42 18.96 -11.91
CA THR A 480 -32.26 17.78 -11.70
C THR A 480 -31.66 16.52 -12.32
N VAL A 481 -31.93 15.38 -11.69
CA VAL A 481 -31.57 14.06 -12.22
C VAL A 481 -32.74 13.09 -12.11
N ILE A 482 -32.85 12.18 -13.07
CA ILE A 482 -33.94 11.21 -13.14
C ILE A 482 -33.44 9.84 -12.68
N SER A 483 -34.22 9.18 -11.82
CA SER A 483 -34.00 7.81 -11.34
C SER A 483 -33.85 6.80 -12.49
N LYS A 484 -33.20 5.66 -12.24
CA LYS A 484 -32.99 4.64 -13.28
C LYS A 484 -34.27 4.02 -13.84
N ASP A 485 -35.36 4.04 -13.07
CA ASP A 485 -36.67 3.58 -13.49
C ASP A 485 -37.53 4.70 -14.10
N GLU A 486 -36.97 5.90 -14.25
CA GLU A 486 -37.59 7.09 -14.85
C GLU A 486 -38.84 7.60 -14.10
N LYS A 487 -39.06 7.15 -12.86
CA LYS A 487 -40.23 7.50 -12.05
C LYS A 487 -40.02 8.67 -11.09
N THR A 488 -38.77 9.02 -10.79
CA THR A 488 -38.46 10.01 -9.75
C THR A 488 -37.45 11.02 -10.25
N ILE A 489 -37.74 12.30 -10.03
CA ILE A 489 -36.83 13.42 -10.32
C ILE A 489 -36.27 13.91 -8.99
N TYR A 490 -34.95 13.94 -8.88
CA TYR A 490 -34.23 14.47 -7.72
C TYR A 490 -33.65 15.83 -8.06
N ILE A 491 -33.75 16.79 -7.13
CA ILE A 491 -32.99 18.04 -7.18
C ILE A 491 -31.64 17.80 -6.49
N VAL A 492 -30.56 18.13 -7.19
CA VAL A 492 -29.18 17.91 -6.74
C VAL A 492 -28.36 19.18 -6.86
N GLN A 493 -27.86 19.68 -5.74
CA GLN A 493 -27.04 20.89 -5.67
C GLN A 493 -25.74 20.63 -4.93
N ILE A 494 -24.67 21.29 -5.37
CA ILE A 494 -23.39 21.26 -4.65
C ILE A 494 -23.59 21.82 -3.24
N GLY A 495 -23.05 21.15 -2.23
CA GLY A 495 -23.22 21.46 -0.81
C GLY A 495 -24.41 20.79 -0.14
N GLN A 496 -25.37 20.27 -0.91
CA GLN A 496 -26.57 19.60 -0.39
C GLN A 496 -26.21 18.32 0.37
N GLN A 497 -26.80 18.14 1.55
CA GLN A 497 -26.82 16.87 2.28
C GLN A 497 -27.90 15.96 1.70
N ILE A 498 -27.51 14.72 1.38
CA ILE A 498 -28.40 13.73 0.78
C ILE A 498 -28.31 12.40 1.52
N LYS A 499 -29.42 11.66 1.50
CA LYS A 499 -29.47 10.26 1.92
C LYS A 499 -29.17 9.36 0.73
N ILE A 500 -28.32 8.37 0.96
CA ILE A 500 -27.92 7.36 -0.03
C ILE A 500 -28.27 5.99 0.54
N ALA A 501 -29.13 5.26 -0.16
CA ALA A 501 -29.31 3.83 0.06
C ALA A 501 -28.21 3.04 -0.64
N TYR A 502 -27.73 1.98 0.01
CA TYR A 502 -26.82 1.02 -0.58
C TYR A 502 -27.30 -0.41 -0.40
N TYR A 503 -27.00 -1.27 -1.37
CA TYR A 503 -27.26 -2.71 -1.25
C TYR A 503 -26.19 -3.57 -1.92
N ALA A 504 -26.13 -4.84 -1.49
CA ALA A 504 -25.28 -5.90 -2.04
C ALA A 504 -25.92 -6.61 -3.25
N ASP A 505 -25.40 -6.38 -4.46
CA ASP A 505 -25.62 -7.23 -5.63
C ASP A 505 -24.61 -8.38 -5.64
N MET A 506 -24.98 -9.49 -4.99
CA MET A 506 -24.13 -10.69 -4.92
C MET A 506 -24.02 -11.46 -6.25
N THR A 507 -24.79 -11.06 -7.28
CA THR A 507 -24.67 -11.62 -8.63
C THR A 507 -23.57 -10.93 -9.44
N ALA A 508 -23.14 -9.73 -9.00
CA ALA A 508 -22.09 -8.99 -9.68
C ALA A 508 -20.74 -9.71 -9.58
N ARG A 509 -20.17 -9.99 -10.76
CA ARG A 509 -18.88 -10.67 -10.93
C ARG A 509 -17.69 -9.90 -10.36
N ALA A 510 -17.73 -8.57 -10.45
CA ALA A 510 -16.67 -7.71 -9.95
C ALA A 510 -17.05 -7.16 -8.57
N TRP A 511 -16.12 -7.28 -7.61
CA TRP A 511 -16.32 -6.81 -6.23
C TRP A 511 -16.87 -5.37 -6.17
N LYS A 512 -16.28 -4.44 -6.93
CA LYS A 512 -16.69 -3.02 -6.98
C LYS A 512 -18.10 -2.76 -7.48
N ARG A 513 -18.72 -3.75 -8.14
CA ARG A 513 -20.09 -3.65 -8.66
C ARG A 513 -21.10 -4.29 -7.71
N ARG A 514 -20.64 -4.99 -6.67
CA ARG A 514 -21.51 -5.57 -5.65
C ARG A 514 -22.15 -4.50 -4.77
N MET A 515 -21.47 -3.38 -4.51
CA MET A 515 -22.11 -2.26 -3.82
C MET A 515 -22.83 -1.36 -4.83
N VAL A 516 -24.15 -1.32 -4.75
CA VAL A 516 -24.97 -0.44 -5.59
C VAL A 516 -25.52 0.70 -4.74
N LEU A 517 -25.23 1.94 -5.13
CA LEU A 517 -25.64 3.15 -4.44
C LEU A 517 -26.78 3.85 -5.18
N ARG A 518 -27.76 4.40 -4.43
CA ARG A 518 -28.89 5.16 -4.96
C ARG A 518 -29.28 6.30 -4.01
N LEU A 519 -29.69 7.44 -4.56
CA LEU A 519 -30.39 8.50 -3.84
C LEU A 519 -31.68 7.95 -3.21
N CYS A 520 -31.93 8.36 -1.97
CA CYS A 520 -33.23 8.22 -1.34
C CYS A 520 -34.10 9.44 -1.66
N ASN A 521 -35.42 9.25 -1.52
CA ASN A 521 -36.38 10.37 -1.50
C ASN A 521 -36.28 11.16 -0.20
#